data_AF-A0A3N4KVU3-F1
#
_entry.id   AF-A0A3N4KVU3-F1
#
_cell.length_a   1.000
_cell.length_b   1.000
_cell.length_c   1.000
_cell.angle_alpha   90.00
_cell.angle_beta   90.00
_cell.angle_gamma   90.00
#
_symmetry.space_group_name_H-M   'P 1'
#
loop_
_entity.id
_entity.type
_entity.pdbx_description
1 polymer ?
#
loop_
_entity_poly.entity_id
_entity_poly.type
_entity_poly.pdbx_seq_one_letter_code
_entity_poly.pdbx_strand_id
1 'polypeptide(L)'
;VDGVLWDFNRVLEKSCTLCFVSSSTREGKEVIAHSSMHLLGQILELRFNCLLLGWRIDKYGQFYHDIANIETVNGRYIAVDVTQEDLTTLQTIAEMVIRTNFRFDRITVKKADLAKMFKYSEHRVDQIDEYIPDDTYDTVYRCGIFIDLDLSGVPHVRESSILKEFEVIKVYINMLSDQTMS
;
A
#
# COMPACT_ATOMS: atom_id res chain seq x y z
N VAL A 1 7.89 -17.64 -10.11
CA VAL A 1 8.66 -18.81 -9.62
C VAL A 1 7.69 -19.95 -9.41
N ASP A 2 7.84 -21.06 -10.13
CA ASP A 2 6.91 -22.21 -10.06
C ASP A 2 5.43 -21.82 -10.21
N GLY A 3 5.14 -20.91 -11.14
CA GLY A 3 3.78 -20.39 -11.38
C GLY A 3 3.30 -19.31 -10.40
N VAL A 4 4.05 -19.01 -9.35
CA VAL A 4 3.70 -17.98 -8.35
C VAL A 4 4.43 -16.66 -8.64
N LEU A 5 3.75 -15.52 -8.48
CA LEU A 5 4.39 -14.21 -8.57
C LEU A 5 5.42 -14.05 -7.45
N TRP A 6 6.56 -13.43 -7.77
CA TRP A 6 7.71 -13.39 -6.88
C TRP A 6 8.44 -12.07 -7.04
N ASP A 7 8.77 -11.41 -5.93
CA ASP A 7 9.53 -10.16 -5.96
C ASP A 7 10.88 -10.37 -6.66
N PHE A 8 11.29 -9.39 -7.46
CA PHE A 8 12.49 -9.49 -8.28
C PHE A 8 13.76 -9.72 -7.44
N ASN A 9 13.83 -9.13 -6.24
CA ASN A 9 14.99 -9.21 -5.35
C ASN A 9 14.87 -10.34 -4.30
N ARG A 10 13.77 -11.12 -4.30
CA ARG A 10 13.58 -12.20 -3.31
C ARG A 10 14.37 -13.43 -3.70
N VAL A 11 15.14 -13.97 -2.75
CA VAL A 11 16.00 -15.14 -2.93
C VAL A 11 15.19 -16.36 -3.39
N LEU A 12 15.79 -17.15 -4.29
CA LEU A 12 15.27 -18.46 -4.68
C LEU A 12 15.81 -19.52 -3.72
N GLU A 13 14.93 -20.13 -2.92
CA GLU A 13 15.32 -21.01 -1.81
C GLU A 13 15.55 -22.47 -2.23
N LYS A 14 15.12 -22.84 -3.43
CA LYS A 14 15.22 -24.19 -3.98
C LYS A 14 15.27 -24.15 -5.51
N SER A 15 15.58 -25.28 -6.13
CA SER A 15 15.44 -25.43 -7.58
C SER A 15 14.00 -25.16 -8.00
N CYS A 16 13.81 -24.32 -9.03
CA CYS A 16 12.51 -23.85 -9.47
C CYS A 16 12.51 -23.52 -10.96
N THR A 17 11.33 -23.40 -11.55
CA THR A 17 11.12 -22.84 -12.88
C THR A 17 10.92 -21.33 -12.78
N LEU A 18 11.74 -20.58 -13.51
CA LEU A 18 11.68 -19.13 -13.56
C LEU A 18 11.00 -18.67 -14.86
N CYS A 19 10.07 -17.74 -14.73
CA CYS A 19 9.41 -17.05 -15.84
C CYS A 19 9.39 -15.55 -15.53
N PHE A 20 9.83 -14.72 -16.48
CA PHE A 20 9.80 -13.27 -16.33
C PHE A 20 8.44 -12.71 -16.74
N VAL A 21 7.91 -11.82 -15.90
CA VAL A 21 6.62 -11.16 -16.14
C VAL A 21 6.88 -9.77 -16.73
N SER A 22 6.32 -9.53 -17.91
CA SER A 22 6.37 -8.23 -18.59
C SER A 22 5.25 -7.31 -18.11
N SER A 23 5.47 -6.00 -18.08
CA SER A 23 4.46 -4.98 -17.77
C SER A 23 3.25 -5.00 -18.71
N SER A 24 3.36 -5.62 -19.89
CA SER A 24 2.25 -5.77 -20.84
C SER A 24 1.27 -6.90 -20.47
N THR A 25 1.70 -7.84 -19.62
CA THR A 25 0.87 -8.97 -19.17
C THR A 25 -0.14 -8.54 -18.11
N ARG A 26 -1.14 -9.38 -17.85
CA ARG A 26 -2.15 -9.10 -16.81
C ARG A 26 -1.50 -9.02 -15.43
N GLU A 27 -0.64 -9.97 -15.12
CA GLU A 27 0.10 -10.07 -13.87
C GLU A 27 1.07 -8.90 -13.70
N GLY A 28 1.74 -8.47 -14.78
CA GLY A 28 2.60 -7.30 -14.75
C GLY A 28 1.85 -6.00 -14.45
N LYS A 29 0.65 -5.84 -15.00
CA LYS A 29 -0.23 -4.69 -14.71
C LYS A 29 -0.74 -4.71 -13.27
N GLU A 30 -1.07 -5.88 -12.76
CA GLU A 30 -1.48 -6.08 -11.36
C GLU A 30 -0.36 -5.67 -10.39
N VAL A 31 0.87 -6.13 -10.62
CA VAL A 31 2.06 -5.74 -9.82
C VAL A 31 2.34 -4.23 -9.90
N ILE A 32 2.16 -3.62 -11.07
CA ILE A 32 2.31 -2.16 -11.24
C ILE A 32 1.23 -1.42 -10.45
N ALA A 33 -0.06 -1.80 -10.59
CA ALA A 33 -1.16 -1.16 -9.87
C ALA A 33 -1.00 -1.32 -8.35
N HIS A 34 -0.57 -2.50 -7.89
CA HIS A 34 -0.26 -2.76 -6.48
C HIS A 34 0.86 -1.86 -5.97
N SER A 35 1.94 -1.72 -6.73
CA SER A 35 3.06 -0.82 -6.38
C SER A 35 2.66 0.66 -6.39
N SER A 36 1.80 1.07 -7.33
CA SER A 36 1.24 2.43 -7.37
C SER A 36 0.33 2.73 -6.19
N MET A 37 -0.40 1.73 -5.68
CA MET A 37 -1.21 1.88 -4.46
C MET A 37 -0.33 2.21 -3.25
N HIS A 38 0.76 1.47 -3.01
CA HIS A 38 1.69 1.81 -1.92
C HIS A 38 2.34 3.19 -2.10
N LEU A 39 2.68 3.56 -3.34
CA LEU A 39 3.17 4.90 -3.64
C LEU A 39 2.12 5.98 -3.28
N LEU A 40 0.85 5.74 -3.60
CA LEU A 40 -0.25 6.63 -3.21
C LEU A 40 -0.34 6.76 -1.69
N GLY A 41 -0.28 5.65 -0.95
CA GLY A 41 -0.28 5.66 0.52
C GLY A 41 0.83 6.56 1.10
N GLN A 42 2.06 6.39 0.61
CA GLN A 42 3.20 7.23 0.99
C GLN A 42 2.96 8.73 0.73
N ILE A 43 2.42 9.07 -0.45
CA ILE A 43 2.16 10.46 -0.84
C ILE A 43 1.09 11.08 0.06
N LEU A 44 0.04 10.32 0.40
CA LEU A 44 -1.06 10.77 1.26
C LEU A 44 -0.60 10.97 2.70
N GLU A 45 0.22 10.07 3.26
CA GLU A 45 0.82 10.27 4.58
C GLU A 45 1.73 11.50 4.61
N LEU A 46 2.54 11.70 3.56
CA LEU A 46 3.39 12.89 3.45
C LEU A 46 2.61 14.20 3.38
N ARG A 47 1.50 14.22 2.64
CA ARG A 47 0.70 15.45 2.45
C ARG A 47 -0.14 15.78 3.67
N PHE A 48 -0.81 14.77 4.23
CA PHE A 48 -1.90 14.97 5.18
C PHE A 48 -1.60 14.49 6.59
N ASN A 49 -0.51 13.73 6.80
CA ASN A 49 -0.24 13.05 8.06
C ASN A 49 -1.49 12.30 8.54
N CYS A 50 -1.99 11.41 7.68
CA CYS A 50 -3.29 10.74 7.82
C CYS A 50 -3.13 9.25 8.17
N LEU A 51 -4.23 8.61 8.56
CA LEU A 51 -4.33 7.15 8.65
C LEU A 51 -4.78 6.59 7.31
N LEU A 52 -4.12 5.53 6.85
CA LEU A 52 -4.57 4.72 5.70
C LEU A 52 -5.51 3.61 6.22
N LEU A 53 -6.80 3.73 5.89
CA LEU A 53 -7.85 2.82 6.36
C LEU A 53 -8.14 1.68 5.39
N GLY A 54 -7.70 1.78 4.15
CA GLY A 54 -7.98 0.74 3.18
C GLY A 54 -7.52 1.12 1.81
N TRP A 55 -7.49 0.13 0.94
CA TRP A 55 -7.17 0.30 -0.46
C TRP A 55 -7.99 -0.65 -1.31
N ARG A 56 -8.14 -0.28 -2.58
CA ARG A 56 -8.76 -1.14 -3.58
C ARG A 56 -8.15 -0.83 -4.95
N ILE A 57 -8.10 -1.85 -5.79
CA ILE A 57 -7.74 -1.71 -7.20
C ILE A 57 -8.93 -2.21 -8.00
N ASP A 58 -9.47 -1.38 -8.87
CA ASP A 58 -10.62 -1.76 -9.69
C ASP A 58 -10.20 -2.63 -10.88
N LYS A 59 -11.20 -3.17 -11.59
CA LYS A 59 -10.98 -4.02 -12.77
C LYS A 59 -10.29 -3.31 -13.95
N TYR A 60 -10.20 -1.98 -13.91
CA TYR A 60 -9.52 -1.16 -14.91
C TYR A 60 -8.09 -0.79 -14.49
N GLY A 61 -7.65 -1.21 -13.30
CA GLY A 61 -6.33 -0.90 -12.74
C GLY A 61 -6.25 0.47 -12.05
N GLN A 62 -7.38 1.12 -11.80
CA GLN A 62 -7.40 2.32 -10.96
C GLN A 62 -7.28 1.90 -9.50
N PHE A 63 -6.36 2.52 -8.78
CA PHE A 63 -6.10 2.27 -7.38
C PHE A 63 -6.63 3.42 -6.53
N TYR A 64 -7.10 3.09 -5.33
CA TYR A 64 -7.72 4.03 -4.41
C TYR A 64 -7.23 3.75 -3.00
N HIS A 65 -7.14 4.80 -2.20
CA HIS A 65 -6.95 4.73 -0.76
C HIS A 65 -8.08 5.46 -0.04
N ASP A 66 -8.55 4.85 1.03
CA ASP A 66 -9.43 5.50 1.99
C ASP A 66 -8.57 6.03 3.14
N ILE A 67 -8.72 7.32 3.46
CA ILE A 67 -7.90 8.01 4.46
C ILE A 67 -8.75 8.72 5.51
N ALA A 68 -8.21 8.83 6.71
CA ALA A 68 -8.81 9.60 7.80
C ALA A 68 -7.75 10.40 8.55
N ASN A 69 -8.19 11.38 9.32
CA ASN A 69 -7.32 12.06 10.26
C ASN A 69 -6.78 11.08 11.31
N ILE A 70 -5.61 11.39 11.89
CA ILE A 70 -5.04 10.64 13.02
C ILE A 70 -5.92 10.75 14.25
N GLU A 71 -6.60 11.89 14.43
CA GLU A 71 -7.56 12.06 15.51
C GLU A 71 -8.88 11.34 15.22
N THR A 72 -9.33 10.55 16.20
CA THR A 72 -10.66 9.95 16.24
C THR A 72 -11.49 10.63 17.34
N VAL A 73 -12.77 10.90 17.06
CA VAL A 73 -13.69 11.48 18.06
C VAL A 73 -14.79 10.48 18.36
N ASN A 74 -14.92 10.11 19.64
CA ASN A 74 -15.90 9.12 20.10
C ASN A 74 -15.82 7.78 19.33
N GLY A 75 -14.59 7.31 19.04
CA GLY A 75 -14.36 6.08 18.28
C GLY A 75 -14.69 6.17 16.78
N ARG A 76 -14.84 7.38 16.24
CA ARG A 76 -15.12 7.61 14.81
C ARG A 76 -13.98 8.32 14.12
N TYR A 77 -13.64 7.83 12.93
CA TYR A 77 -12.70 8.48 12.02
C TYR A 77 -13.24 9.82 11.51
N ILE A 78 -12.36 10.81 11.48
CA ILE A 78 -12.66 12.14 10.94
C ILE A 78 -12.13 12.19 9.50
N ALA A 79 -12.95 12.66 8.57
CA ALA A 79 -12.53 12.83 7.19
C ALA A 79 -11.37 13.85 7.09
N VAL A 80 -10.42 13.55 6.20
CA VAL A 80 -9.39 14.53 5.79
C VAL A 80 -10.05 15.55 4.87
N ASP A 81 -9.88 16.84 5.14
CA ASP A 81 -10.31 17.88 4.22
C ASP A 81 -9.31 17.95 3.05
N VAL A 82 -9.80 17.68 1.84
CA VAL A 82 -8.98 17.65 0.63
C VAL A 82 -9.53 18.66 -0.36
N THR A 83 -8.69 19.63 -0.69
CA THR A 83 -9.02 20.73 -1.59
C THR A 83 -8.56 20.44 -3.02
N GLN A 84 -9.01 21.26 -3.98
CA GLN A 84 -8.54 21.15 -5.35
C GLN A 84 -7.04 21.51 -5.49
N GLU A 85 -6.52 22.39 -4.63
CA GLU A 85 -5.09 22.74 -4.58
C GLU A 85 -4.23 21.57 -4.10
N ASP A 86 -4.80 20.70 -3.26
CA ASP A 86 -4.12 19.49 -2.81
C ASP A 86 -3.82 18.53 -3.94
N LEU A 87 -4.67 18.44 -4.97
CA LEU A 87 -4.40 17.57 -6.13
C LEU A 87 -3.11 17.97 -6.84
N THR A 88 -2.86 19.27 -7.01
CA THR A 88 -1.60 19.79 -7.58
C THR A 88 -0.41 19.51 -6.64
N THR A 89 -0.63 19.64 -5.33
CA THR A 89 0.41 19.39 -4.33
C THR A 89 0.79 17.90 -4.28
N LEU A 90 -0.21 17.00 -4.33
CA LEU A 90 -0.04 15.56 -4.38
C LEU A 90 0.76 15.14 -5.62
N GLN A 91 0.49 15.76 -6.77
CA GLN A 91 1.28 15.52 -7.99
C GLN A 91 2.75 15.90 -7.80
N THR A 92 3.01 17.07 -7.21
CA THR A 92 4.37 17.53 -6.91
C THR A 92 5.11 16.58 -5.96
N ILE A 93 4.42 16.10 -4.92
CA ILE A 93 4.97 15.12 -3.98
C ILE A 93 5.22 13.79 -4.68
N ALA A 94 4.31 13.32 -5.54
CA ALA A 94 4.46 12.08 -6.29
C ALA A 94 5.74 12.11 -7.14
N GLU A 95 5.94 13.18 -7.91
CA GLU A 95 7.14 13.37 -8.72
C GLU A 95 8.42 13.40 -7.87
N MET A 96 8.37 14.07 -6.71
CA MET A 96 9.48 14.09 -5.77
C MET A 96 9.81 12.70 -5.24
N VAL A 97 8.80 11.95 -4.82
CA VAL A 97 8.94 10.60 -4.27
C VAL A 97 9.47 9.64 -5.34
N ILE A 98 8.90 9.65 -6.55
CA ILE A 98 9.35 8.80 -7.67
C ILE A 98 10.82 9.09 -8.01
N ARG A 99 11.24 10.36 -8.02
CA ARG A 99 12.63 10.76 -8.29
C ARG A 99 13.64 10.24 -7.27
N THR A 100 13.21 9.89 -6.04
CA THR A 100 14.11 9.26 -5.07
C THR A 100 14.55 7.85 -5.49
N ASN A 101 13.84 7.25 -6.47
CA ASN A 101 14.04 5.89 -6.97
C ASN A 101 14.19 4.85 -5.85
N PHE A 102 13.31 4.92 -4.85
CA PHE A 102 13.36 4.00 -3.73
C PHE A 102 13.05 2.57 -4.19
N ARG A 103 13.53 1.60 -3.41
CA ARG A 103 13.24 0.18 -3.62
C ARG A 103 12.07 -0.26 -2.76
N PHE A 104 11.34 -1.26 -3.25
CA PHE A 104 10.33 -1.97 -2.48
C PHE A 104 11.04 -3.12 -1.75
N ASP A 105 11.42 -2.87 -0.50
CA ASP A 105 12.15 -3.84 0.30
C ASP A 105 11.16 -4.70 1.11
N ARG A 106 11.02 -5.97 0.71
CA ARG A 106 10.18 -6.96 1.38
C ARG A 106 10.79 -7.37 2.72
N ILE A 107 9.98 -7.31 3.79
CA ILE A 107 10.38 -7.73 5.14
C ILE A 107 9.30 -8.64 5.72
N THR A 108 9.70 -9.82 6.18
CA THR A 108 8.80 -10.73 6.91
C THR A 108 8.89 -10.45 8.41
N VAL A 109 7.76 -10.19 9.06
CA VAL A 109 7.66 -9.72 10.45
C VAL A 109 6.63 -10.55 11.20
N LYS A 110 6.92 -10.88 12.47
CA LYS A 110 5.97 -11.60 13.34
C LYS A 110 4.73 -10.77 13.63
N LYS A 111 3.56 -11.41 13.74
CA LYS A 111 2.29 -10.74 14.12
C LYS A 111 2.45 -9.81 15.33
N ALA A 112 3.08 -10.28 16.40
CA ALA A 112 3.27 -9.50 17.62
C ALA A 112 4.11 -8.23 17.42
N ASP A 113 5.01 -8.21 16.44
CA ASP A 113 5.83 -7.03 16.12
C ASP A 113 5.15 -6.13 15.08
N LEU A 114 4.30 -6.69 14.20
CA LEU A 114 3.41 -5.92 13.33
C LEU A 114 2.44 -5.08 14.18
N ALA A 115 1.80 -5.68 15.18
CA ALA A 115 0.89 -4.95 16.08
C ALA A 115 1.59 -3.77 16.80
N LYS A 116 2.87 -3.92 17.16
CA LYS A 116 3.68 -2.83 17.73
C LYS A 116 4.04 -1.76 16.70
N MET A 117 4.36 -2.18 15.48
CA MET A 117 4.74 -1.30 14.37
C MET A 117 3.57 -0.40 13.96
N PHE A 118 2.37 -0.96 13.88
CA PHE A 118 1.15 -0.27 13.43
C PHE A 118 0.25 0.21 14.57
N LYS A 119 0.72 0.20 15.82
CA LYS A 119 -0.06 0.62 17.02
C LYS A 119 -0.66 2.03 16.96
N TYR A 120 -0.20 2.87 16.03
CA TYR A 120 -0.71 4.22 15.82
C TYR A 120 -2.04 4.23 15.05
N SER A 121 -2.43 3.11 14.46
CA SER A 121 -3.68 2.94 13.72
C SER A 121 -4.45 1.74 14.28
N GLU A 122 -5.50 2.01 15.05
CA GLU A 122 -6.39 0.96 15.57
C GLU A 122 -6.91 0.07 14.43
N HIS A 123 -7.27 0.67 13.29
CA HIS A 123 -7.71 -0.08 12.11
C HIS A 123 -6.68 -1.10 11.61
N ARG A 124 -5.40 -0.73 11.56
CA ARG A 124 -4.34 -1.64 11.11
C ARG A 124 -4.11 -2.75 12.14
N VAL A 125 -4.22 -2.43 13.43
CA VAL A 125 -4.14 -3.45 14.49
C VAL A 125 -5.30 -4.44 14.36
N ASP A 126 -6.52 -3.97 14.13
CA ASP A 126 -7.69 -4.83 13.93
C ASP A 126 -7.49 -5.74 12.70
N GLN A 127 -6.99 -5.21 11.57
CA GLN A 127 -6.66 -6.02 10.39
C GLN A 127 -5.60 -7.08 10.68
N ILE A 128 -4.55 -6.72 11.43
CA ILE A 128 -3.50 -7.67 11.83
C ILE A 128 -4.10 -8.78 12.70
N ASP A 129 -4.98 -8.44 13.63
CA ASP A 129 -5.60 -9.40 14.53
C ASP A 129 -6.58 -10.32 13.81
N GLU A 130 -7.34 -9.80 12.86
CA GLU A 130 -8.34 -10.53 12.06
C GLU A 130 -7.70 -11.46 11.03
N TYR A 131 -6.73 -10.96 10.24
CA TYR A 131 -6.24 -11.67 9.05
C TYR A 131 -4.96 -12.48 9.27
N ILE A 132 -4.18 -12.16 10.31
CA ILE A 132 -2.89 -12.82 10.55
C ILE A 132 -3.03 -13.79 11.72
N PRO A 133 -2.82 -15.10 11.53
CA PRO A 133 -2.91 -16.06 12.64
C PRO A 133 -1.86 -15.83 13.72
N ASP A 134 -2.19 -16.20 14.96
CA ASP A 134 -1.26 -16.08 16.08
C ASP A 134 0.02 -16.88 15.86
N ASP A 135 1.14 -16.37 16.39
CA ASP A 135 2.49 -16.93 16.25
C ASP A 135 2.98 -17.12 14.79
N THR A 136 2.33 -16.47 13.82
CA THR A 136 2.77 -16.45 12.42
C THR A 136 3.42 -15.11 12.03
N TYR A 137 3.73 -14.99 10.74
CA TYR A 137 4.41 -13.86 10.14
C TYR A 137 3.61 -13.37 8.95
N ASP A 138 3.73 -12.07 8.67
CA ASP A 138 3.30 -11.52 7.40
C ASP A 138 4.34 -10.54 6.86
N THR A 139 4.00 -9.89 5.76
CA THR A 139 4.90 -9.10 4.94
C THR A 139 4.61 -7.62 5.09
N VAL A 140 5.65 -6.85 5.37
CA VAL A 140 5.64 -5.41 5.15
C VAL A 140 6.60 -5.07 4.03
N TYR A 141 6.29 -4.00 3.33
CA TYR A 141 7.19 -3.40 2.37
C TYR A 141 7.67 -2.06 2.89
N ARG A 142 8.99 -1.90 2.95
CA ARG A 142 9.59 -0.59 3.12
C ARG A 142 9.71 0.06 1.74
N CYS A 143 9.01 1.17 1.58
CA CYS A 143 8.94 2.00 0.38
C CYS A 143 9.65 3.34 0.68
N GLY A 144 10.99 3.32 0.68
CA GLY A 144 11.78 4.48 1.09
C GLY A 144 11.63 4.81 2.59
N ILE A 145 10.90 5.88 2.90
CA ILE A 145 10.58 6.31 4.27
C ILE A 145 9.24 5.77 4.79
N PHE A 146 8.45 5.16 3.90
CA PHE A 146 7.14 4.61 4.21
C PHE A 146 7.25 3.10 4.47
N ILE A 147 6.44 2.57 5.37
CA ILE A 147 6.31 1.13 5.61
C ILE A 147 4.83 0.79 5.58
N ASP A 148 4.47 -0.24 4.83
CA ASP A 148 3.08 -0.66 4.71
C ASP A 148 2.93 -2.17 4.84
N LEU A 149 1.81 -2.58 5.40
CA LEU A 149 1.41 -3.98 5.54
C LEU A 149 0.75 -4.46 4.23
N ASP A 150 1.27 -5.54 3.66
CA ASP A 150 0.71 -6.17 2.46
C ASP A 150 0.08 -7.52 2.82
N LEU A 151 -1.26 -7.55 2.81
CA LEU A 151 -2.07 -8.75 3.03
C LEU A 151 -2.47 -9.45 1.72
N SER A 152 -2.13 -8.89 0.56
CA SER A 152 -2.53 -9.42 -0.75
C SER A 152 -1.61 -10.52 -1.25
N GLY A 153 -0.34 -10.49 -0.84
CA GLY A 153 0.71 -11.37 -1.33
C GLY A 153 1.16 -11.06 -2.77
N VAL A 154 0.65 -9.99 -3.39
CA VAL A 154 1.08 -9.53 -4.70
C VAL A 154 2.45 -8.85 -4.55
N PRO A 155 3.50 -9.27 -5.29
CA PRO A 155 4.81 -8.64 -5.14
C PRO A 155 4.83 -7.22 -5.71
N HIS A 156 5.94 -6.54 -5.49
CA HIS A 156 6.17 -5.20 -6.02
C HIS A 156 7.14 -5.14 -7.18
N VAL A 157 7.05 -4.04 -7.94
CA VAL A 157 8.11 -3.65 -8.85
C VAL A 157 9.41 -3.42 -8.07
N ARG A 158 10.55 -3.58 -8.73
CA ARG A 158 11.87 -3.49 -8.07
C ARG A 158 12.15 -2.11 -7.47
N GLU A 159 11.76 -1.05 -8.15
CA GLU A 159 12.07 0.34 -7.79
C GLU A 159 11.04 1.31 -8.35
N SER A 160 10.88 2.46 -7.69
CA SER A 160 9.81 3.42 -7.98
C SER A 160 9.91 4.06 -9.37
N SER A 161 11.10 4.12 -9.99
CA SER A 161 11.26 4.65 -11.36
C SER A 161 10.53 3.84 -12.44
N ILE A 162 10.10 2.61 -12.13
CA ILE A 162 9.25 1.80 -13.00
C ILE A 162 7.84 2.43 -13.11
N LEU A 163 7.39 3.16 -12.09
CA LEU A 163 6.11 3.87 -12.03
C LEU A 163 6.24 5.25 -12.68
N LYS A 164 6.58 5.27 -13.98
CA LYS A 164 6.99 6.49 -14.71
C LYS A 164 5.94 7.61 -14.75
N GLU A 165 4.67 7.24 -14.76
CA GLU A 165 3.55 8.15 -14.85
C GLU A 165 2.59 7.83 -13.70
N PHE A 166 2.31 8.83 -12.87
CA PHE A 166 1.44 8.73 -11.72
C PHE A 166 0.63 10.02 -11.62
N GLU A 167 -0.68 9.89 -11.44
CA GLU A 167 -1.61 11.01 -11.35
C GLU A 167 -2.69 10.73 -10.31
N VAL A 168 -2.94 11.70 -9.43
CA VAL A 168 -4.10 11.69 -8.53
C VAL A 168 -5.22 12.48 -9.17
N ILE A 169 -6.24 11.77 -9.68
CA ILE A 169 -7.26 12.38 -10.54
C ILE A 169 -8.49 12.92 -9.78
N LYS A 170 -8.88 12.28 -8.67
CA LYS A 170 -10.16 12.53 -8.00
C LYS A 170 -10.10 12.17 -6.52
N VAL A 171 -10.92 12.86 -5.74
CA VAL A 171 -11.17 12.60 -4.32
C VAL A 171 -12.67 12.53 -4.10
N TYR A 172 -13.07 11.64 -3.20
CA TYR A 172 -14.46 11.44 -2.81
C TYR A 172 -14.56 11.48 -1.29
N ILE A 173 -15.56 12.18 -0.77
CA ILE A 173 -15.91 12.09 0.64
C ILE A 173 -16.85 10.91 0.79
N ASN A 174 -16.35 9.83 1.39
CA ASN A 174 -17.15 8.67 1.71
C ASN A 174 -17.50 8.73 3.20
N MET A 175 -18.80 8.62 3.50
CA MET A 175 -19.22 8.23 4.84
C MET A 175 -18.90 6.75 4.96
N LEU A 176 -17.97 6.37 5.84
CA LEU A 176 -17.90 4.99 6.29
C LEU A 176 -19.24 4.73 6.98
N SER A 177 -20.20 4.12 6.28
CA SER A 177 -21.36 3.55 6.97
C SER A 177 -20.83 2.51 7.94
N ASP A 178 -21.52 2.29 9.07
CA ASP A 178 -21.29 1.18 9.98
C ASP A 178 -21.46 -0.17 9.20
N GLN A 179 -20.55 -0.47 8.29
CA GLN A 179 -20.27 -1.83 7.87
C GLN A 179 -19.41 -2.36 8.98
N THR A 180 -20.12 -2.75 10.04
CA THR A 180 -19.66 -3.71 11.01
C THR A 180 -18.83 -4.76 10.30
N MET A 181 -17.61 -4.94 10.79
CA MET A 181 -16.87 -6.19 10.71
C MET A 181 -17.86 -7.37 10.69
N SER A 182 -17.96 -8.06 9.57
CA SER A 182 -18.80 -9.24 9.38
C SER A 182 -18.01 -10.33 8.70
#